data_AF-A0A6A9QEU8-F1
#
_entry.id   AF-A0A6A9QEU8-F1
#
_cell.length_a   1.000
_cell.length_b   1.000
_cell.length_c   1.000
_cell.angle_alpha   90.00
_cell.angle_beta   90.00
_cell.angle_gamma   90.00
#
_symmetry.space_group_name_H-M   'P 1'
#
loop_
_entity.id
_entity.type
_entity.pdbx_description
1 polymer ?
#
loop_
_entity_poly.entity_id
_entity_poly.type
_entity_poly.pdbx_seq_one_letter_code
_entity_poly.pdbx_strand_id
1 'polypeptide(L)'
;MDQEKIFFILTFLLILSSLVLIIYSAHVIRISHEKLTPPSARVVSVYLCNGKIIISLLLNNTTPYPITINGGKINIVQTNQTILVGPSTLVKEEIINVSAPLLPSYAYYSTIGIKGLICGNISQNKVYITFYCVSPIHIVSYVKVIHLTYFNGTANVTFLVSTPVNSTVNFIRYIQLANDNLSRFVAENLGEIYIDRSLPAGTHNFTVSIEFPIVFCNSLKKGYTYTFFTYLNLTCHYLYENVTKCLQIYYILRN
;
A
#
# COMPACT_ATOMS: atom_id res chain seq x y z
N MET A 1 41.43 72.42 42.51
CA MET A 1 41.33 72.37 41.04
C MET A 1 41.46 70.91 40.60
N ASP A 2 40.69 70.01 41.23
CA ASP A 2 41.07 68.58 41.28
C ASP A 2 39.87 67.63 41.11
N GLN A 3 38.64 68.03 41.45
CA GLN A 3 37.46 67.18 41.28
C GLN A 3 37.08 66.96 39.81
N GLU A 4 37.19 67.98 38.96
CA GLU A 4 36.89 67.86 37.53
C GLU A 4 37.87 66.93 36.80
N LYS A 5 39.16 66.97 37.18
CA LYS A 5 40.19 66.08 36.64
C LYS A 5 39.95 64.63 37.05
N ILE A 6 39.60 64.40 38.32
CA ILE A 6 39.27 63.06 38.82
C ILE A 6 38.03 62.52 38.10
N PHE A 7 37.00 63.36 37.92
CA PHE A 7 35.79 62.98 37.18
C PHE A 7 36.10 62.59 35.74
N PHE A 8 36.92 63.37 35.03
CA PHE A 8 37.35 63.08 33.66
C PHE A 8 38.14 61.77 33.54
N ILE A 9 39.05 61.52 34.46
CA ILE A 9 39.85 60.29 34.48
C ILE A 9 38.95 59.07 34.70
N LEU A 10 37.98 59.18 35.62
CA LEU A 10 37.09 58.08 35.97
C LEU A 10 36.09 57.77 34.85
N THR A 11 35.55 58.79 34.18
CA THR A 11 34.70 58.61 32.98
C THR A 11 35.49 58.03 31.82
N PHE A 12 36.73 58.47 31.59
CA PHE A 12 37.58 57.90 30.55
C PHE A 12 37.87 56.41 30.78
N LEU A 13 38.18 56.03 32.04
CA LEU A 13 38.37 54.63 32.43
C LEU A 13 37.10 53.76 32.23
N LEU A 14 35.93 54.30 32.55
CA LEU A 14 34.64 53.62 32.33
C LEU A 14 34.33 53.43 30.84
N ILE A 15 34.65 54.43 30.00
CA ILE A 15 34.50 54.31 28.55
C ILE A 15 35.44 53.24 28.01
N LEU A 16 36.70 53.24 28.46
CA LEU A 16 37.70 52.27 28.05
C LEU A 16 37.31 50.83 28.44
N SER A 17 36.80 50.64 29.66
CA SER A 17 36.36 49.32 30.13
C SER A 17 35.14 48.81 29.37
N SER A 18 34.20 49.69 29.02
CA SER A 18 33.06 49.33 28.17
C SER A 18 33.50 48.89 26.79
N LEU A 19 34.51 49.57 26.21
CA LEU A 19 35.02 49.27 24.88
C LEU A 19 35.70 47.89 24.85
N VAL A 20 36.48 47.57 25.88
CA VAL A 20 37.11 46.25 26.05
C VAL A 20 36.04 45.16 26.21
N LEU A 21 34.97 45.41 26.96
CA LEU A 21 33.87 44.46 27.14
C LEU A 21 33.12 44.18 25.83
N ILE A 22 32.89 45.21 25.01
CA ILE A 22 32.25 45.08 23.69
C ILE A 22 33.15 44.29 22.74
N ILE A 23 34.45 44.57 22.69
CA ILE A 23 35.39 43.84 21.83
C ILE A 23 35.50 42.38 22.26
N TYR A 24 35.58 42.12 23.57
CA TYR A 24 35.64 40.76 24.11
C TYR A 24 34.36 39.97 23.83
N SER A 25 33.18 40.55 24.09
CA SER A 25 31.90 39.90 23.80
C SER A 25 31.68 39.66 22.30
N ALA A 26 32.12 40.58 21.43
CA ALA A 26 32.09 40.39 19.98
C ALA A 26 33.02 39.26 19.51
N HIS A 27 34.13 39.00 20.20
CA HIS A 27 35.04 37.89 19.88
C HIS A 27 34.55 36.53 20.40
N VAL A 28 33.89 36.51 21.56
CA VAL A 28 33.39 35.28 22.19
C VAL A 28 32.09 34.80 21.54
N ILE A 29 31.20 35.71 21.15
CA ILE A 29 29.92 35.36 20.53
C ILE A 29 30.11 35.26 19.02
N ARG A 30 30.67 34.12 18.57
CA ARG A 30 30.65 33.75 17.16
C ARG A 30 29.28 33.15 16.80
N ILE A 31 28.45 33.93 16.11
CA ILE A 31 27.24 33.40 15.47
C ILE A 31 27.67 32.75 14.15
N SER A 32 28.05 31.47 14.20
CA SER A 32 28.29 30.70 12.99
C SER A 32 26.95 30.37 12.31
N HIS A 33 26.81 30.80 11.06
CA HIS A 33 25.72 30.33 10.21
C HIS A 33 26.13 28.97 9.65
N GLU A 34 25.93 27.90 10.43
CA GLU A 34 26.11 26.55 9.91
C GLU A 34 25.07 26.29 8.83
N LYS A 35 25.54 25.89 7.64
CA LYS A 35 24.66 25.36 6.59
C LYS A 35 24.16 24.00 7.04
N LEU A 36 23.03 23.97 7.75
CA LEU A 36 22.32 22.74 8.02
C LEU A 36 21.73 22.21 6.71
N THR A 37 22.18 21.04 6.26
CA THR A 37 21.44 20.28 5.26
C THR A 37 20.09 19.86 5.85
N PRO A 38 18.97 20.17 5.18
CA PRO A 38 17.66 19.88 5.73
C PRO A 38 17.44 18.36 5.82
N PRO A 39 16.80 17.87 6.89
CA PRO A 39 16.40 16.48 6.96
C PRO A 39 15.44 16.12 5.82
N SER A 40 15.48 14.88 5.39
CA SER A 40 14.72 14.41 4.22
C SER A 40 13.89 13.18 4.54
N ALA A 41 12.84 12.98 3.75
CA ALA A 41 12.00 11.80 3.78
C ALA A 41 11.82 11.27 2.36
N ARG A 42 11.95 9.95 2.18
CA ARG A 42 11.68 9.30 0.90
C ARG A 42 10.93 7.99 1.10
N VAL A 43 10.00 7.70 0.20
CA VAL A 43 9.33 6.40 0.17
C VAL A 43 10.30 5.37 -0.40
N VAL A 44 10.56 4.31 0.35
CA VAL A 44 11.48 3.22 -0.04
C VAL A 44 10.71 2.13 -0.74
N SER A 45 9.57 1.74 -0.18
CA SER A 45 8.72 0.70 -0.75
C SER A 45 7.25 0.96 -0.45
N VAL A 46 6.42 0.45 -1.36
CA VAL A 46 4.98 0.39 -1.23
C VAL A 46 4.58 -1.02 -1.63
N TYR A 47 3.86 -1.70 -0.76
CA TYR A 47 3.38 -3.04 -1.05
C TYR A 47 2.03 -3.28 -0.39
N LEU A 48 1.31 -4.27 -0.91
CA LEU A 48 0.04 -4.68 -0.37
C LEU A 48 0.24 -5.91 0.55
N CYS A 49 -0.35 -5.86 1.73
CA CYS A 49 -0.39 -7.00 2.64
C CYS A 49 -1.75 -7.02 3.37
N ASN A 50 -2.45 -8.15 3.30
CA ASN A 50 -3.72 -8.39 4.02
C ASN A 50 -4.74 -7.24 3.90
N GLY A 51 -5.02 -6.79 2.67
CA GLY A 51 -5.97 -5.71 2.42
C GLY A 51 -5.51 -4.33 2.86
N LYS A 52 -4.23 -4.16 3.18
CA LYS A 52 -3.63 -2.88 3.55
C LYS A 52 -2.50 -2.52 2.60
N ILE A 53 -2.44 -1.24 2.24
CA ILE A 53 -1.28 -0.65 1.58
C ILE A 53 -0.29 -0.29 2.68
N ILE A 54 0.89 -0.89 2.65
CA ILE A 54 2.00 -0.57 3.55
C ILE A 54 2.99 0.31 2.80
N ILE A 55 3.33 1.44 3.42
CA ILE A 55 4.28 2.42 2.89
C ILE A 55 5.45 2.47 3.87
N SER A 56 6.63 2.12 3.38
CA SER A 56 7.88 2.24 4.14
C SER A 56 8.56 3.55 3.78
N LEU A 57 8.69 4.42 4.78
CA LEU A 57 9.29 5.74 4.66
C LEU A 57 10.66 5.76 5.32
N LEU A 58 11.70 6.10 4.56
CA LEU A 58 13.02 6.39 5.12
C LEU A 58 13.10 7.86 5.49
N LEU A 59 13.30 8.12 6.76
CA LEU A 59 13.66 9.42 7.28
C LEU A 59 15.18 9.49 7.46
N ASN A 60 15.77 10.58 6.99
CA ASN A 60 17.19 10.82 7.11
C ASN A 60 17.45 12.18 7.78
N ASN A 61 18.05 12.11 8.96
CA ASN A 61 18.57 13.25 9.69
C ASN A 61 20.01 13.53 9.25
N THR A 62 20.16 14.58 8.46
CA THR A 62 21.45 15.09 8.00
C THR A 62 22.04 16.13 8.96
N THR A 63 21.40 16.37 10.11
CA THR A 63 21.82 17.36 11.09
C THR A 63 22.59 16.69 12.23
N PRO A 64 23.51 17.39 12.91
CA PRO A 64 24.28 16.81 14.01
C PRO A 64 23.47 16.60 15.29
N TYR A 65 22.22 17.09 15.33
CA TYR A 65 21.34 17.02 16.49
C TYR A 65 20.18 16.07 16.22
N PRO A 66 19.70 15.30 17.22
CA PRO A 66 18.54 14.45 17.04
C PRO A 66 17.28 15.29 16.79
N ILE A 67 16.40 14.79 15.91
CA ILE A 67 15.08 15.38 15.67
C ILE A 67 14.05 14.63 16.52
N THR A 68 13.33 15.34 17.37
CA THR A 68 12.14 14.78 18.04
C THR A 68 10.93 14.96 17.13
N ILE A 69 10.45 13.89 16.52
CA ILE A 69 9.26 13.88 15.68
C ILE A 69 8.04 13.93 16.60
N ASN A 70 7.22 14.96 16.43
CA ASN A 70 5.97 15.13 17.20
C ASN A 70 4.79 14.45 16.51
N GLY A 71 4.91 14.24 15.19
CA GLY A 71 3.96 13.49 14.39
C GLY A 71 4.02 13.90 12.92
N GLY A 72 3.03 13.48 12.16
CA GLY A 72 2.96 13.81 10.75
C GLY A 72 1.69 13.30 10.10
N LYS A 73 1.47 13.71 8.86
CA LYS A 73 0.36 13.28 8.03
C LYS A 73 0.88 12.85 6.67
N ILE A 74 0.49 11.65 6.26
CA ILE A 74 0.77 11.09 4.94
C ILE A 74 -0.57 10.90 4.24
N ASN A 75 -0.72 11.54 3.08
CA ASN A 75 -1.92 11.45 2.27
C ASN A 75 -1.64 10.61 1.03
N ILE A 76 -2.52 9.65 0.79
CA ILE A 76 -2.57 9.00 -0.52
C ILE A 76 -3.42 9.89 -1.44
N VAL A 77 -2.86 10.23 -2.58
CA VAL A 77 -3.47 11.15 -3.54
C VAL A 77 -4.74 10.52 -4.12
N GLN A 78 -5.76 11.35 -4.37
CA GLN A 78 -7.06 10.99 -4.95
C GLN A 78 -8.01 10.14 -4.08
N THR A 79 -7.68 9.85 -2.82
CA THR A 79 -8.44 8.86 -2.03
C THR A 79 -8.90 9.33 -0.67
N ASN A 80 -8.59 10.58 -0.31
CA ASN A 80 -8.90 11.19 0.98
C ASN A 80 -8.36 10.42 2.19
N GLN A 81 -7.49 9.42 1.98
CA GLN A 81 -6.89 8.66 3.05
C GLN A 81 -5.71 9.44 3.63
N THR A 82 -5.81 9.77 4.93
CA THR A 82 -4.74 10.37 5.72
C THR A 82 -4.25 9.36 6.75
N ILE A 83 -2.95 9.13 6.79
CA ILE A 83 -2.28 8.27 7.75
C ILE A 83 -1.47 9.15 8.70
N LEU A 84 -1.60 8.90 10.00
CA LEU A 84 -0.86 9.64 11.02
C LEU A 84 0.49 8.97 11.28
N VAL A 85 1.55 9.77 11.35
CA VAL A 85 2.87 9.33 11.79
C VAL A 85 2.97 9.58 13.29
N GLY A 86 3.35 8.54 14.04
CA GLY A 86 3.52 8.62 15.49
C GLY A 86 4.78 9.39 15.91
N PRO A 87 4.87 9.78 17.19
CA PRO A 87 6.07 10.41 17.71
C PRO A 87 7.25 9.44 17.73
N SER A 88 8.44 9.94 17.42
CA SER A 88 9.69 9.16 17.34
C SER A 88 10.91 10.07 17.50
N THR A 89 12.09 9.49 17.69
CA THR A 89 13.34 10.25 17.81
C THR A 89 14.30 9.82 16.71
N LEU A 90 14.54 10.72 15.75
CA LEU A 90 15.38 10.47 14.60
C LEU A 90 16.80 10.96 14.86
N VAL A 91 17.71 10.03 15.17
CA VAL A 91 19.14 10.34 15.39
C VAL A 91 19.90 10.40 14.07
N LYS A 92 19.66 9.43 13.16
CA LYS A 92 20.31 9.34 11.86
C LYS A 92 19.32 8.90 10.79
N GLU A 93 19.28 7.62 10.45
CA GLU A 93 18.33 7.06 9.49
C GLU A 93 17.36 6.13 10.22
N GLU A 94 16.07 6.24 9.90
CA GLU A 94 15.01 5.39 10.44
C GLU A 94 13.99 5.07 9.35
N ILE A 95 13.52 3.82 9.35
CA ILE A 95 12.43 3.39 8.48
C ILE A 95 11.16 3.30 9.32
N ILE A 96 10.14 4.06 8.93
CA ILE A 96 8.81 4.01 9.53
C ILE A 96 7.85 3.34 8.56
N ASN A 97 7.12 2.34 9.06
CA ASN A 97 6.06 1.69 8.31
C ASN A 97 4.71 2.28 8.72
N VAL A 98 3.99 2.81 7.72
CA VAL A 98 2.61 3.27 7.89
C VAL A 98 1.69 2.44 7.01
N SER A 99 0.42 2.33 7.40
CA SER A 99 -0.54 1.54 6.62
C SER A 99 -1.87 2.26 6.45
N ALA A 100 -2.49 2.03 5.31
CA ALA A 100 -3.87 2.43 5.01
C ALA A 100 -4.66 1.23 4.49
N PRO A 101 -5.97 1.15 4.76
CA PRO A 101 -6.81 0.12 4.17
C PRO A 101 -6.85 0.29 2.64
N LEU A 102 -6.84 -0.81 1.90
CA LEU A 102 -7.11 -0.78 0.48
C LEU A 102 -8.57 -0.38 0.25
N LEU A 103 -8.82 0.59 -0.64
CA LEU A 103 -10.17 0.94 -1.07
C LEU A 103 -10.51 0.25 -2.41
N PRO A 104 -11.79 -0.02 -2.70
CA PRO A 104 -12.25 -0.56 -3.98
C PRO A 104 -11.70 0.14 -5.22
N SER A 105 -11.65 1.48 -5.17
CA SER A 105 -11.22 2.32 -6.29
C SER A 105 -9.77 2.08 -6.72
N TYR A 106 -8.91 1.58 -5.83
CA TYR A 106 -7.51 1.29 -6.15
C TYR A 106 -7.28 -0.01 -6.89
N ALA A 107 -8.26 -0.91 -6.92
CA ALA A 107 -8.10 -2.19 -7.62
C ALA A 107 -7.82 -2.02 -9.12
N TYR A 108 -8.01 -0.82 -9.68
CA TYR A 108 -7.77 -0.47 -11.07
C TYR A 108 -6.55 0.43 -11.31
N TYR A 109 -5.86 0.88 -10.25
CA TYR A 109 -4.67 1.72 -10.38
C TYR A 109 -3.40 0.89 -10.43
N SER A 110 -2.45 1.32 -11.28
CA SER A 110 -1.10 0.76 -11.39
C SER A 110 -0.05 1.55 -10.59
N THR A 111 -0.41 2.74 -10.09
CA THR A 111 0.47 3.63 -9.35
C THR A 111 -0.31 4.38 -8.27
N ILE A 112 0.34 4.70 -7.16
CA ILE A 112 -0.20 5.60 -6.14
C ILE A 112 0.71 6.81 -5.92
N GLY A 113 0.10 7.98 -5.81
CA GLY A 113 0.77 9.19 -5.35
C GLY A 113 0.72 9.26 -3.83
N ILE A 114 1.87 9.49 -3.20
CA ILE A 114 2.02 9.62 -1.75
C ILE A 114 2.64 10.98 -1.48
N LYS A 115 1.96 11.80 -0.67
CA LYS A 115 2.48 13.08 -0.19
C LYS A 115 2.47 13.12 1.32
N GLY A 116 3.48 13.70 1.94
CA GLY A 116 3.56 13.75 3.40
C GLY A 116 4.17 15.02 3.94
N LEU A 117 3.79 15.31 5.18
CA LEU A 117 4.34 16.37 6.02
C LEU A 117 4.60 15.77 7.41
N ILE A 118 5.85 15.77 7.84
CA ILE A 118 6.28 15.34 9.16
C ILE A 118 6.77 16.56 9.91
N CYS A 119 6.35 16.71 11.16
CA CYS A 119 6.76 17.80 12.03
C CYS A 119 7.59 17.26 13.20
N GLY A 120 8.63 18.00 13.54
CA GLY A 120 9.48 17.69 14.68
C GLY A 120 10.20 18.93 15.18
N ASN A 121 11.09 18.73 16.15
CA ASN A 121 11.90 19.79 16.74
C ASN A 121 13.38 19.42 16.69
N ILE A 122 14.23 20.38 16.32
CA ILE A 122 15.70 20.34 16.47
C ILE A 122 16.08 21.41 17.48
N SER A 123 16.65 21.02 18.62
CA SER A 123 17.10 21.98 19.64
C SER A 123 16.03 23.06 19.95
N GLN A 124 14.79 22.62 20.18
CA GLN A 124 13.59 23.44 20.43
C GLN A 124 13.01 24.23 19.23
N ASN A 125 13.68 24.23 18.07
CA ASN A 125 13.17 24.84 16.85
C ASN A 125 12.32 23.86 16.03
N LYS A 126 11.17 24.31 15.53
CA LYS A 126 10.29 23.47 14.69
C LYS A 126 10.91 23.22 13.33
N VAL A 127 10.80 21.98 12.87
CA VAL A 127 11.25 21.52 11.55
C VAL A 127 10.13 20.76 10.88
N TYR A 128 9.99 20.98 9.58
CA TYR A 128 9.00 20.33 8.72
C TYR A 128 9.71 19.59 7.60
N ILE A 129 9.41 18.29 7.49
CA ILE A 129 9.94 17.43 6.43
C ILE A 129 8.79 17.12 5.50
N THR A 130 8.88 17.58 4.25
CA THR A 130 7.88 17.33 3.21
C THR A 130 8.43 16.38 2.17
N PHE A 131 7.54 15.58 1.58
CA PHE A 131 7.91 14.69 0.49
C PHE A 131 6.73 14.40 -0.42
N TYR A 132 7.06 14.06 -1.67
CA TYR A 132 6.13 13.58 -2.66
C TYR A 132 6.79 12.43 -3.44
N CYS A 133 6.05 11.35 -3.66
CA CYS A 133 6.52 10.21 -4.41
C CYS A 133 5.35 9.58 -5.18
N VAL A 134 5.62 9.10 -6.39
CA VAL A 134 4.71 8.22 -7.13
C VAL A 134 5.35 6.85 -7.13
N SER A 135 4.63 5.85 -6.61
CA SER A 135 5.14 4.48 -6.50
C SER A 135 4.21 3.51 -7.24
N PRO A 136 4.75 2.52 -7.97
CA PRO A 136 3.92 1.51 -8.61
C PRO A 136 3.22 0.65 -7.55
N ILE A 137 1.97 0.29 -7.80
CA ILE A 137 1.23 -0.72 -7.03
C ILE A 137 0.58 -1.68 -8.03
N HIS A 138 0.91 -2.97 -7.93
CA HIS A 138 0.31 -4.00 -8.77
C HIS A 138 -0.74 -4.75 -7.97
N ILE A 139 -2.01 -4.38 -8.15
CA ILE A 139 -3.15 -5.07 -7.53
C ILE A 139 -3.79 -5.96 -8.58
N VAL A 140 -3.56 -7.26 -8.49
CA VAL A 140 -4.17 -8.24 -9.39
C VAL A 140 -5.14 -9.09 -8.58
N SER A 141 -6.43 -8.98 -8.89
CA SER A 141 -7.45 -9.90 -8.41
C SER A 141 -7.89 -10.79 -9.56
N TYR A 142 -7.81 -12.10 -9.41
CA TYR A 142 -8.21 -13.02 -10.47
C TYR A 142 -8.77 -14.32 -9.91
N VAL A 143 -9.61 -14.95 -10.73
CA VAL A 143 -10.08 -16.31 -10.51
C VAL A 143 -9.84 -17.08 -11.81
N LYS A 144 -9.21 -18.25 -11.72
CA LYS A 144 -9.00 -19.13 -12.86
C LYS A 144 -9.21 -20.59 -12.48
N VAL A 145 -9.56 -21.43 -13.45
CA VAL A 145 -9.51 -22.87 -13.28
C VAL A 145 -8.07 -23.33 -13.49
N ILE A 146 -7.57 -24.17 -12.57
CA ILE A 146 -6.23 -24.78 -12.68
C ILE A 146 -6.30 -26.26 -13.04
N HIS A 147 -7.43 -26.91 -12.72
CA HIS A 147 -7.63 -28.32 -12.99
C HIS A 147 -9.11 -28.60 -13.22
N LEU A 148 -9.39 -29.45 -14.19
CA LEU A 148 -10.73 -29.93 -14.49
C LEU A 148 -10.66 -31.40 -14.88
N THR A 149 -11.50 -32.21 -14.23
CA THR A 149 -11.79 -33.57 -14.68
C THR A 149 -13.28 -33.70 -14.93
N TYR A 150 -13.66 -34.53 -15.88
CA TYR A 150 -15.06 -34.78 -16.22
C TYR A 150 -15.28 -36.27 -16.46
N PHE A 151 -16.23 -36.84 -15.76
CA PHE A 151 -16.62 -38.23 -15.93
C PHE A 151 -18.10 -38.42 -15.55
N ASN A 152 -18.82 -39.12 -16.42
CA ASN A 152 -20.20 -39.54 -16.25
C ASN A 152 -21.18 -38.43 -15.82
N GLY A 153 -21.10 -37.28 -16.48
CA GLY A 153 -22.01 -36.15 -16.19
C GLY A 153 -21.61 -35.30 -14.98
N THR A 154 -20.46 -35.57 -14.35
CA THR A 154 -19.93 -34.77 -13.24
C THR A 154 -18.55 -34.22 -13.59
N ALA A 155 -18.31 -32.93 -13.35
CA ALA A 155 -16.97 -32.34 -13.39
C ALA A 155 -16.47 -31.98 -11.99
N ASN A 156 -15.20 -32.30 -11.72
CA ASN A 156 -14.48 -31.74 -10.57
C ASN A 156 -13.59 -30.61 -11.06
N VAL A 157 -13.89 -29.39 -10.64
CA VAL A 157 -13.22 -28.18 -11.08
C VAL A 157 -12.48 -27.55 -9.91
N THR A 158 -11.17 -27.37 -10.04
CA THR A 158 -10.35 -26.67 -9.06
C THR A 158 -10.13 -25.24 -9.51
N PHE A 159 -10.65 -24.30 -8.73
CA PHE A 159 -10.45 -22.87 -8.90
C PHE A 159 -9.25 -22.39 -8.08
N LEU A 160 -8.49 -21.46 -8.65
CA LEU A 160 -7.49 -20.66 -7.97
C LEU A 160 -8.03 -19.23 -7.89
N VAL A 161 -8.27 -18.76 -6.67
CA VAL A 161 -8.70 -17.39 -6.37
C VAL A 161 -7.53 -16.64 -5.76
N SER A 162 -7.22 -15.48 -6.30
CA SER A 162 -6.23 -14.56 -5.75
C SER A 162 -6.90 -13.21 -5.53
N THR A 163 -7.04 -12.79 -4.27
CA THR A 163 -7.65 -11.51 -3.91
C THR A 163 -6.81 -10.74 -2.88
N PRO A 164 -6.73 -9.40 -3.00
CA PRO A 164 -5.97 -8.54 -2.10
C PRO A 164 -6.61 -8.40 -0.71
N VAL A 165 -7.90 -8.70 -0.60
CA VAL A 165 -8.74 -8.65 0.61
C VAL A 165 -9.45 -9.99 0.77
N ASN A 166 -10.07 -10.20 1.93
CA ASN A 166 -10.95 -11.35 2.14
C ASN A 166 -12.05 -11.35 1.09
N SER A 167 -12.40 -12.53 0.58
CA SER A 167 -13.41 -12.67 -0.46
C SER A 167 -14.31 -13.87 -0.23
N THR A 168 -15.52 -13.82 -0.79
CA THR A 168 -16.49 -14.92 -0.73
C THR A 168 -16.91 -15.29 -2.15
N VAL A 169 -16.76 -16.55 -2.50
CA VAL A 169 -17.32 -17.11 -3.75
C VAL A 169 -18.74 -17.53 -3.44
N ASN A 170 -19.71 -16.79 -3.98
CA ASN A 170 -21.13 -17.00 -3.65
C ASN A 170 -21.69 -18.18 -4.46
N PHE A 171 -21.59 -18.09 -5.79
CA PHE A 171 -22.10 -19.10 -6.70
C PHE A 171 -21.37 -19.09 -8.04
N ILE A 172 -21.52 -20.18 -8.78
CA ILE A 172 -21.18 -20.29 -10.21
C ILE A 172 -22.46 -20.57 -11.02
N ARG A 173 -22.52 -20.10 -12.26
CA ARG A 173 -23.70 -20.28 -13.12
C ARG A 173 -23.36 -20.39 -14.60
N TYR A 174 -24.32 -20.87 -15.38
CA TYR A 174 -24.21 -21.07 -16.83
C TYR A 174 -22.93 -21.84 -17.19
N ILE A 175 -22.80 -23.02 -16.62
CA ILE A 175 -21.62 -23.86 -16.75
C ILE A 175 -21.77 -24.68 -18.03
N GLN A 176 -20.81 -24.57 -18.93
CA GLN A 176 -20.80 -25.30 -20.19
C GLN A 176 -19.44 -25.96 -20.39
N LEU A 177 -19.48 -27.18 -20.92
CA LEU A 177 -18.30 -27.89 -21.40
C LEU A 177 -18.51 -28.18 -22.89
N ALA A 178 -17.62 -27.69 -23.73
CA ALA A 178 -17.68 -27.86 -25.17
C ALA A 178 -16.45 -28.58 -25.69
N ASN A 179 -16.61 -29.37 -26.75
CA ASN A 179 -15.52 -29.94 -27.53
C ASN A 179 -15.21 -29.00 -28.69
N ASP A 180 -14.02 -28.41 -28.67
CA ASP A 180 -13.63 -27.38 -29.62
C ASP A 180 -13.38 -27.96 -31.01
N ASN A 181 -12.81 -29.18 -31.09
CA ASN A 181 -12.54 -29.84 -32.37
C ASN A 181 -13.81 -30.19 -33.13
N LEU A 182 -14.89 -30.56 -32.42
CA LEU A 182 -16.16 -30.95 -33.02
C LEU A 182 -17.20 -29.83 -33.04
N SER A 183 -16.91 -28.70 -32.37
CA SER A 183 -17.83 -27.59 -32.16
C SER A 183 -19.19 -28.04 -31.60
N ARG A 184 -19.16 -28.88 -30.55
CA ARG A 184 -20.36 -29.46 -29.91
C ARG A 184 -20.28 -29.36 -28.39
N PHE A 185 -21.42 -29.14 -27.74
CA PHE A 185 -21.53 -29.25 -26.29
C PHE A 185 -21.35 -30.69 -25.83
N VAL A 186 -20.65 -30.86 -24.71
CA VAL A 186 -20.41 -32.12 -24.00
C VAL A 186 -21.43 -32.24 -22.86
N ALA A 187 -21.58 -31.17 -22.07
CA ALA A 187 -22.50 -31.09 -20.95
C ALA A 187 -22.81 -29.63 -20.61
N GLU A 188 -24.00 -29.39 -20.05
CA GLU A 188 -24.48 -28.05 -19.69
C GLU A 188 -25.24 -28.06 -18.36
N ASN A 189 -24.97 -27.05 -17.54
CA ASN A 189 -25.74 -26.70 -16.35
C ASN A 189 -26.06 -25.20 -16.43
N LEU A 190 -27.29 -24.88 -16.82
CA LEU A 190 -27.75 -23.51 -17.01
C LEU A 190 -28.22 -22.85 -15.70
N GLY A 191 -28.22 -23.60 -14.59
CA GLY A 191 -28.62 -23.11 -13.27
C GLY A 191 -27.49 -22.42 -12.50
N GLU A 192 -27.76 -22.12 -11.24
CA GLU A 192 -26.80 -21.60 -10.27
C GLU A 192 -26.43 -22.68 -9.25
N ILE A 193 -25.14 -22.80 -8.96
CA ILE A 193 -24.61 -23.68 -7.92
C ILE A 193 -24.03 -22.78 -6.83
N TYR A 194 -24.67 -22.80 -5.66
CA TYR A 194 -24.22 -22.06 -4.49
C TYR A 194 -23.01 -22.75 -3.85
N ILE A 195 -21.99 -21.95 -3.52
CA ILE A 195 -20.71 -22.41 -2.97
C ILE A 195 -20.50 -21.81 -1.58
N ASP A 196 -20.82 -20.52 -1.39
CA ASP A 196 -20.70 -19.75 -0.15
C ASP A 196 -19.37 -19.96 0.60
N ARG A 197 -18.26 -19.94 -0.16
CA ARG A 197 -16.93 -20.18 0.38
C ARG A 197 -16.17 -18.88 0.60
N SER A 198 -15.92 -18.58 1.87
CA SER A 198 -15.07 -17.46 2.28
C SER A 198 -13.59 -17.85 2.27
N LEU A 199 -12.77 -16.97 1.70
CA LEU A 199 -11.33 -17.09 1.56
C LEU A 199 -10.66 -15.85 2.18
N PRO A 200 -9.58 -16.02 2.96
CA PRO A 200 -8.81 -14.87 3.41
C PRO A 200 -8.10 -14.19 2.25
N ALA A 201 -7.57 -12.99 2.50
CA ALA A 201 -6.71 -12.29 1.55
C ALA A 201 -5.50 -13.16 1.19
N GLY A 202 -5.18 -13.26 -0.11
CA GLY A 202 -4.11 -14.09 -0.61
C GLY A 202 -4.54 -14.95 -1.80
N THR A 203 -3.81 -16.04 -1.99
CA THR A 203 -4.05 -16.99 -3.08
C THR A 203 -4.44 -18.34 -2.51
N HIS A 204 -5.63 -18.81 -2.87
CA HIS A 204 -6.21 -20.03 -2.35
C HIS A 204 -6.81 -20.87 -3.47
N ASN A 205 -6.74 -22.18 -3.32
CA ASN A 205 -7.40 -23.12 -4.21
C ASN A 205 -8.60 -23.77 -3.52
N PHE A 206 -9.61 -24.10 -4.31
CA PHE A 206 -10.69 -24.94 -3.86
C PHE A 206 -11.30 -25.72 -5.01
N THR A 207 -11.84 -26.90 -4.70
CA THR A 207 -12.48 -27.77 -5.69
C THR A 207 -13.97 -27.79 -5.46
N VAL A 208 -14.73 -27.79 -6.57
CA VAL A 208 -16.19 -27.94 -6.61
C VAL A 208 -16.52 -29.12 -7.51
N SER A 209 -17.39 -30.01 -7.02
CA SER A 209 -18.02 -31.05 -7.84
C SER A 209 -19.28 -30.47 -8.46
N ILE A 210 -19.39 -30.54 -9.78
CA ILE A 210 -20.44 -29.94 -10.60
C ILE A 210 -21.15 -31.07 -11.31
N GLU A 211 -22.42 -31.28 -11.00
CA GLU A 211 -23.28 -32.20 -11.74
C GLU A 211 -23.96 -31.46 -12.89
N PHE A 212 -23.96 -32.08 -14.07
CA PHE A 212 -24.59 -31.53 -15.26
C PHE A 212 -25.96 -32.19 -15.47
N PRO A 213 -27.07 -31.42 -15.42
CA PRO A 213 -28.39 -31.97 -15.71
C PRO A 213 -28.56 -32.31 -17.20
N ILE A 214 -27.82 -31.65 -18.09
CA ILE A 214 -27.85 -31.91 -19.54
C ILE A 214 -26.51 -32.49 -19.93
N VAL A 215 -26.50 -33.76 -20.36
CA VAL A 215 -25.29 -34.48 -20.75
C VAL A 215 -25.43 -35.04 -22.16
N PHE A 216 -24.54 -34.64 -23.05
CA PHE A 216 -24.45 -35.15 -24.43
C PHE A 216 -23.37 -36.22 -24.58
N CYS A 217 -22.35 -36.21 -23.73
CA CYS A 217 -21.24 -37.15 -23.74
C CYS A 217 -20.79 -37.45 -22.31
N ASN A 218 -20.74 -38.73 -21.93
CA ASN A 218 -20.39 -39.14 -20.56
C ASN A 218 -18.88 -39.11 -20.26
N SER A 219 -18.01 -39.00 -21.26
CA SER A 219 -16.56 -38.97 -21.03
C SER A 219 -15.83 -38.13 -22.07
N LEU A 220 -14.68 -37.59 -21.66
CA LEU A 220 -13.77 -36.88 -22.56
C LEU A 220 -12.94 -37.89 -23.35
N LYS A 221 -12.89 -37.71 -24.66
CA LYS A 221 -12.06 -38.50 -25.57
C LYS A 221 -10.62 -37.97 -25.52
N LYS A 222 -9.65 -38.87 -25.63
CA LYS A 222 -8.23 -38.51 -25.74
C LYS A 222 -7.94 -37.91 -27.12
N GLY A 223 -7.00 -36.96 -27.16
CA GLY A 223 -6.60 -36.22 -28.35
C GLY A 223 -7.52 -35.05 -28.72
N TYR A 224 -8.48 -34.70 -27.86
CA TYR A 224 -9.44 -33.61 -28.10
C TYR A 224 -9.18 -32.43 -27.15
N THR A 225 -9.52 -31.24 -27.64
CA THR A 225 -9.50 -29.99 -26.87
C THR A 225 -10.92 -29.64 -26.45
N TYR A 226 -11.05 -29.24 -25.20
CA TYR A 226 -12.31 -28.91 -24.58
C TYR A 226 -12.23 -27.53 -23.95
N THR A 227 -13.30 -26.74 -24.09
CA THR A 227 -13.45 -25.47 -23.40
C THR A 227 -14.49 -25.59 -22.30
N PHE A 228 -14.08 -25.28 -21.08
CA PHE A 228 -14.97 -25.07 -19.94
C PHE A 228 -15.26 -23.58 -19.80
N PHE A 229 -16.54 -23.26 -19.63
CA PHE A 229 -17.05 -21.91 -19.54
C PHE A 229 -18.00 -21.78 -18.34
N THR A 230 -17.88 -20.70 -17.57
CA THR A 230 -18.82 -20.36 -16.50
C THR A 230 -18.74 -18.89 -16.11
N TYR A 231 -19.76 -18.39 -15.42
CA TYR A 231 -19.69 -17.14 -14.65
C TYR A 231 -19.58 -17.45 -13.16
N LEU A 232 -18.63 -16.81 -12.48
CA LEU A 232 -18.41 -16.93 -11.04
C LEU A 232 -18.74 -15.60 -10.36
N ASN A 233 -19.55 -15.64 -9.31
CA ASN A 233 -19.86 -14.47 -8.50
C ASN A 233 -18.95 -14.39 -7.27
N LEU A 234 -18.15 -13.33 -7.20
CA LEU A 234 -17.15 -13.10 -6.15
C LEU A 234 -17.45 -11.79 -5.42
N THR A 235 -17.59 -11.84 -4.10
CA THR A 235 -17.69 -10.66 -3.24
C THR A 235 -16.34 -10.39 -2.56
N CYS A 236 -15.75 -9.23 -2.77
CA CYS A 236 -14.55 -8.76 -2.07
C CYS A 236 -14.95 -7.86 -0.89
N HIS A 237 -14.42 -8.15 0.30
CA HIS A 237 -14.74 -7.45 1.54
C HIS A 237 -13.67 -6.40 1.86
N TYR A 238 -13.90 -5.16 1.44
CA TYR A 238 -13.07 -4.03 1.83
C TYR A 238 -13.54 -3.48 3.19
N LEU A 239 -12.71 -2.68 3.86
CA LEU A 239 -12.97 -2.24 5.23
C LEU A 239 -14.30 -1.47 5.39
N TYR A 240 -14.69 -0.69 4.38
CA TYR A 240 -15.88 0.17 4.42
C TYR A 240 -16.99 -0.24 3.46
N GLU A 241 -16.73 -1.20 2.57
CA GLU A 241 -17.65 -1.56 1.50
C GLU A 241 -17.38 -2.99 1.00
N ASN A 242 -18.45 -3.69 0.62
CA ASN A 242 -18.36 -4.96 -0.09
C ASN A 242 -18.58 -4.73 -1.58
N VAL A 243 -17.70 -5.29 -2.41
CA VAL A 243 -17.80 -5.16 -3.87
C VAL A 243 -17.99 -6.53 -4.48
N THR A 244 -19.13 -6.71 -5.14
CA THR A 244 -19.47 -7.96 -5.83
C THR A 244 -19.18 -7.85 -7.32
N LYS A 245 -18.49 -8.85 -7.88
CA LYS A 245 -18.12 -8.94 -9.28
C LYS A 245 -18.52 -10.29 -9.85
N CYS A 246 -19.13 -10.28 -11.03
CA CYS A 246 -19.38 -11.47 -11.82
C CYS A 246 -18.23 -11.63 -12.82
N LEU A 247 -17.44 -12.69 -12.65
CA LEU A 247 -16.25 -12.98 -13.44
C LEU A 247 -16.58 -14.06 -14.46
N GLN A 248 -16.26 -13.79 -15.72
CA GLN A 248 -16.36 -14.77 -16.78
C GLN A 248 -15.08 -15.62 -16.81
N ILE A 249 -15.22 -16.94 -16.76
CA ILE A 249 -14.10 -17.87 -16.67
C ILE A 249 -14.11 -18.79 -17.87
N TYR A 250 -12.94 -18.89 -18.51
CA TYR A 250 -12.67 -19.84 -19.59
C TYR A 250 -11.47 -20.70 -19.21
N TYR A 251 -11.55 -21.99 -19.52
CA TYR A 251 -10.45 -22.91 -19.34
C TYR A 251 -10.38 -23.91 -20.48
N ILE A 252 -9.21 -24.00 -21.09
CA ILE A 252 -8.96 -24.93 -22.19
C ILE A 252 -8.27 -26.17 -21.61
N LEU A 253 -8.93 -27.31 -21.73
CA LEU A 253 -8.41 -28.62 -21.37
C LEU A 253 -8.01 -29.37 -22.63
N ARG A 254 -6.79 -29.88 -22.69
CA ARG A 254 -6.40 -30.90 -23.65
C ARG A 254 -6.34 -32.24 -22.93
N ASN A 255 -7.15 -33.18 -23.39
CA ASN A 255 -7.27 -34.53 -22.84
C ASN A 255 -6.80 -35.54 -23.89
#